data_AF-A0A7Z9LPW0-F1
#
_entry.id   AF-A0A7Z9LPW0-F1
#
_cell.length_a   1.000
_cell.length_b   1.000
_cell.length_c   1.000
_cell.angle_alpha   90.00
_cell.angle_beta   90.00
_cell.angle_gamma   90.00
#
_symmetry.space_group_name_H-M   'P 1'
#
loop_
_entity.id
_entity.type
_entity.pdbx_description
1 polymer ?
#
loop_
_entity_poly.entity_id
_entity_poly.type
_entity_poly.pdbx_seq_one_letter_code
_entity_poly.pdbx_strand_id
1 'polypeptide(L)'
;MPPTYEPEAVVPMVEELTNIGIESLSSAEDVDRVLLNSKGTSMLVINSVCGCAAGSCRPGVVAALQNKLIPNHLATVFAGVDMEAVERAREIMSDVPPSSPNVAIFKDGEMIGILQRQHIERMDADMIAEALVKVFDEHCDGEGPSVPPEVADDNDHVKVCGTTIPLYNEE
;
A
#
# COMPACT_ATOMS: atom_id res chain seq x y z
N MET A 1 -5.06 18.61 -8.93
CA MET A 1 -3.72 19.11 -8.55
C MET A 1 -2.70 18.38 -9.43
N PRO A 2 -1.65 19.03 -9.96
CA PRO A 2 -0.64 18.31 -10.74
C PRO A 2 0.13 17.31 -9.85
N PRO A 3 0.66 16.20 -10.43
CA PRO A 3 1.57 15.30 -9.72
C PRO A 3 2.77 16.04 -9.11
N THR A 4 3.29 15.50 -8.02
CA THR A 4 4.52 15.98 -7.38
C THR A 4 5.75 15.34 -8.01
N TYR A 5 5.69 14.06 -8.37
CA TYR A 5 6.79 13.30 -8.96
C TYR A 5 6.47 12.90 -10.40
N GLU A 6 7.50 12.70 -11.21
CA GLU A 6 7.33 12.10 -12.53
C GLU A 6 6.86 10.64 -12.40
N PRO A 7 5.78 10.22 -13.10
CA PRO A 7 5.27 8.85 -13.01
C PRO A 7 6.33 7.80 -13.36
N GLU A 8 7.16 8.06 -14.36
CA GLU A 8 8.24 7.16 -14.80
C GLU A 8 9.29 6.94 -13.70
N ALA A 9 9.55 7.96 -12.87
CA ALA A 9 10.55 7.88 -11.82
C ALA A 9 10.13 7.02 -10.61
N VAL A 10 8.83 6.77 -10.44
CA VAL A 10 8.31 5.96 -9.34
C VAL A 10 7.93 4.54 -9.75
N VAL A 11 8.04 4.20 -11.04
CA VAL A 11 7.68 2.87 -11.58
C VAL A 11 8.26 1.73 -10.73
N PRO A 12 9.54 1.70 -10.36
CA PRO A 12 10.08 0.59 -9.57
C PRO A 12 9.39 0.44 -8.20
N MET A 13 8.97 1.56 -7.58
CA MET A 13 8.31 1.56 -6.27
C MET A 13 6.84 1.10 -6.35
N VAL A 14 6.20 1.33 -7.50
CA VAL A 14 4.87 0.80 -7.81
C VAL A 14 4.98 -0.69 -8.11
N GLU A 15 5.95 -1.08 -8.95
CA GLU A 15 6.21 -2.46 -9.36
C GLU A 15 6.48 -3.38 -8.16
N GLU A 16 7.19 -2.89 -7.13
CA GLU A 16 7.42 -3.65 -5.90
C GLU A 16 6.12 -4.13 -5.23
N LEU A 17 5.00 -3.40 -5.39
CA LEU A 17 3.69 -3.82 -4.89
C LEU A 17 2.86 -4.53 -5.96
N THR A 18 2.91 -4.10 -7.22
CA THR A 18 2.09 -4.74 -8.27
C THR A 18 2.59 -6.14 -8.64
N ASN A 19 3.89 -6.40 -8.54
CA ASN A 19 4.48 -7.72 -8.80
C ASN A 19 3.97 -8.81 -7.85
N ILE A 20 3.51 -8.42 -6.66
CA ILE A 20 2.95 -9.33 -5.65
C ILE A 20 1.41 -9.34 -5.67
N GLY A 21 0.79 -8.87 -6.75
CA GLY A 21 -0.66 -8.94 -6.97
C GLY A 21 -1.47 -7.79 -6.38
N ILE A 22 -0.84 -6.67 -5.97
CA ILE A 22 -1.55 -5.48 -5.52
C ILE A 22 -1.97 -4.62 -6.73
N GLU A 23 -3.24 -4.24 -6.82
CA GLU A 23 -3.77 -3.37 -7.87
C GLU A 23 -3.37 -1.90 -7.63
N SER A 24 -2.74 -1.23 -8.60
CA SER A 24 -2.49 0.22 -8.52
C SER A 24 -3.71 1.00 -8.99
N LEU A 25 -4.23 1.89 -8.14
CA LEU A 25 -5.41 2.70 -8.42
C LEU A 25 -5.03 4.16 -8.67
N SER A 26 -5.53 4.74 -9.76
CA SER A 26 -5.23 6.12 -10.15
C SER A 26 -6.43 7.08 -10.12
N SER A 27 -7.66 6.56 -9.97
CA SER A 27 -8.91 7.34 -9.96
C SER A 27 -9.67 7.23 -8.62
N ALA A 28 -10.57 8.18 -8.36
CA ALA A 28 -11.45 8.12 -7.20
C ALA A 28 -12.46 6.96 -7.31
N GLU A 29 -12.95 6.70 -8.52
CA GLU A 29 -13.88 5.62 -8.80
C GLU A 29 -13.27 4.24 -8.52
N ASP A 30 -11.98 4.06 -8.82
CA ASP A 30 -11.26 2.82 -8.51
C ASP A 30 -11.12 2.61 -7.00
N VAL A 31 -10.86 3.67 -6.25
CA VAL A 31 -10.81 3.64 -4.79
C VAL A 31 -12.18 3.25 -4.22
N ASP A 32 -13.25 3.88 -4.69
CA ASP A 32 -14.61 3.55 -4.24
C ASP A 32 -14.98 2.11 -4.59
N ARG A 33 -14.61 1.64 -5.79
CA ARG A 33 -14.81 0.25 -6.23
C ARG A 33 -14.16 -0.72 -5.24
N VAL A 34 -12.89 -0.53 -4.91
CA VAL A 34 -12.15 -1.48 -4.06
C VAL A 34 -12.50 -1.37 -2.59
N LEU A 35 -12.71 -0.16 -2.07
CA LEU A 35 -12.88 0.05 -0.62
C LEU A 35 -14.33 0.04 -0.17
N LEU A 36 -15.25 0.63 -0.95
CA LEU A 36 -16.64 0.82 -0.51
C LEU A 36 -17.60 -0.21 -1.14
N ASN A 37 -17.34 -0.58 -2.40
CA ASN A 37 -18.27 -1.40 -3.18
C ASN A 37 -17.92 -2.90 -3.18
N SER A 38 -16.69 -3.24 -2.79
CA SER A 38 -16.24 -4.62 -2.70
C SER A 38 -16.73 -5.28 -1.40
N LYS A 39 -17.07 -6.57 -1.49
CA LYS A 39 -17.45 -7.39 -0.34
C LYS A 39 -16.23 -8.13 0.21
N GLY A 40 -16.26 -8.39 1.51
CA GLY A 40 -15.16 -9.01 2.22
C GLY A 40 -14.14 -7.96 2.70
N THR A 41 -12.88 -8.35 2.70
CA THR A 41 -11.77 -7.56 3.22
C THR A 41 -10.94 -6.93 2.10
N SER A 42 -10.62 -5.65 2.24
CA SER A 42 -9.78 -4.91 1.30
C SER A 42 -8.60 -4.31 2.04
N MET A 43 -7.40 -4.39 1.48
CA MET A 43 -6.23 -3.67 1.98
C MET A 43 -5.84 -2.58 1.00
N LEU A 44 -5.66 -1.37 1.55
CA LEU A 44 -5.11 -0.23 0.84
C LEU A 44 -3.73 0.13 1.39
N VAL A 45 -2.75 0.26 0.50
CA VAL A 45 -1.45 0.87 0.81
C VAL A 45 -1.38 2.25 0.17
N ILE A 46 -1.33 3.34 0.94
CA ILE A 46 -0.87 4.63 0.37
C ILE A 46 0.65 4.59 0.32
N ASN A 47 1.17 4.24 -0.85
CA ASN A 47 2.59 4.16 -1.13
C ASN A 47 3.22 5.56 -1.23
N SER A 48 4.54 5.64 -1.14
CA SER A 48 5.28 6.89 -1.30
C SER A 48 6.75 6.64 -1.61
N VAL A 49 7.45 7.71 -2.03
CA VAL A 49 8.91 7.71 -2.21
C VAL A 49 9.71 7.74 -0.90
N CYS A 50 9.05 7.78 0.27
CA CYS A 50 9.74 7.98 1.55
C CYS A 50 10.64 6.78 1.89
N GLY A 51 11.77 7.02 2.57
CA GLY A 51 12.70 5.96 2.97
C GLY A 51 12.07 4.90 3.88
N CYS A 52 11.09 5.25 4.72
CA CYS A 52 10.36 4.26 5.52
C CYS A 52 9.39 3.41 4.68
N ALA A 53 8.95 3.91 3.52
CA ALA A 53 8.19 3.09 2.57
C ALA A 53 9.08 2.02 1.95
N ALA A 54 10.28 2.42 1.51
CA ALA A 54 11.27 1.52 0.90
C ALA A 54 11.91 0.52 1.89
N GLY A 55 12.23 0.97 3.11
CA GLY A 55 12.97 0.17 4.07
C GLY A 55 12.11 -0.76 4.93
N SER A 56 10.85 -0.43 5.15
CA SER A 56 9.99 -1.18 6.08
C SER A 56 8.62 -1.49 5.48
N CYS A 57 7.88 -0.48 5.00
CA CYS A 57 6.47 -0.66 4.66
C CYS A 57 6.23 -1.63 3.49
N ARG A 58 6.87 -1.41 2.33
CA ARG A 58 6.67 -2.30 1.16
C ARG A 58 7.20 -3.71 1.43
N PRO A 59 8.41 -3.92 1.98
CA PRO A 59 8.87 -5.26 2.35
C PRO A 59 7.97 -5.95 3.38
N GLY A 60 7.46 -5.21 4.38
CA GLY A 60 6.54 -5.76 5.39
C GLY A 60 5.19 -6.15 4.80
N VAL A 61 4.66 -5.39 3.84
CA VAL A 61 3.43 -5.75 3.10
C VAL A 61 3.68 -7.00 2.23
N VAL A 62 4.80 -7.07 1.52
CA VAL A 62 5.19 -8.25 0.71
C VAL A 62 5.21 -9.50 1.59
N ALA A 63 5.90 -9.43 2.74
CA ALA A 63 5.98 -10.54 3.68
C ALA A 63 4.61 -10.92 4.28
N ALA A 64 3.78 -9.93 4.64
CA ALA A 64 2.45 -10.19 5.18
C ALA A 64 1.54 -10.94 4.21
N LEU A 65 1.64 -10.65 2.91
CA LEU A 65 0.83 -11.28 1.87
C LEU A 65 1.27 -12.71 1.52
N GLN A 66 2.35 -13.20 2.12
CA GLN A 66 2.71 -14.62 2.10
C GLN A 66 1.96 -15.46 3.15
N ASN A 67 1.10 -14.84 3.96
CA ASN A 67 0.26 -15.55 4.93
C ASN A 67 -0.81 -16.42 4.25
N LYS A 68 -1.34 -17.40 4.98
CA LYS A 68 -2.42 -18.28 4.50
C LYS A 68 -3.75 -17.56 4.31
N LEU A 69 -4.05 -16.62 5.22
CA LEU A 69 -5.21 -15.75 5.13
C LEU A 69 -4.76 -14.35 4.77
N ILE A 70 -5.33 -13.78 3.73
CA ILE A 70 -5.03 -12.43 3.24
C ILE A 70 -6.32 -11.70 2.87
N PRO A 71 -6.29 -10.36 2.74
CA PRO A 71 -7.44 -9.60 2.26
C PRO A 71 -7.88 -10.06 0.87
N ASN A 72 -9.18 -10.04 0.59
CA ASN A 72 -9.73 -10.46 -0.71
C ASN A 72 -9.36 -9.49 -1.84
N HIS A 73 -9.23 -8.20 -1.52
CA HIS A 73 -8.87 -7.16 -2.47
C HIS A 73 -7.62 -6.44 -2.00
N LEU A 74 -6.64 -6.31 -2.89
CA LEU A 74 -5.35 -5.69 -2.59
C LEU A 74 -5.18 -4.49 -3.49
N ALA A 75 -5.05 -3.30 -2.91
CA ALA A 75 -4.89 -2.07 -3.66
C ALA A 75 -3.78 -1.17 -3.12
N THR A 76 -3.21 -0.35 -3.99
CA THR A 76 -2.30 0.72 -3.64
C THR A 76 -2.62 1.99 -4.41
N VAL A 77 -2.35 3.13 -3.79
CA VAL A 77 -2.34 4.45 -4.41
C VAL A 77 -1.00 5.11 -4.10
N PHE A 78 -0.47 5.91 -5.01
CA PHE A 78 0.86 6.50 -4.84
C PHE A 78 0.79 7.98 -4.47
N ALA A 79 1.17 8.31 -3.22
CA ALA A 79 1.18 9.69 -2.73
C ALA A 79 2.15 10.57 -3.53
N GLY A 80 1.62 11.62 -4.16
CA GLY A 80 2.37 12.54 -5.00
C GLY A 80 2.36 12.16 -6.48
N VAL A 81 1.65 11.10 -6.88
CA VAL A 81 1.44 10.72 -8.30
C VAL A 81 -0.05 10.55 -8.56
N ASP A 82 -0.73 9.65 -7.84
CA ASP A 82 -2.16 9.34 -8.01
C ASP A 82 -3.04 10.33 -7.23
N MET A 83 -3.00 11.61 -7.62
CA MET A 83 -3.56 12.70 -6.82
C MET A 83 -5.04 12.49 -6.44
N GLU A 84 -5.86 12.08 -7.40
CA GLU A 84 -7.30 11.87 -7.20
C GLU A 84 -7.58 10.65 -6.32
N ALA A 85 -6.93 9.51 -6.59
CA ALA A 85 -7.09 8.30 -5.78
C ALA A 85 -6.61 8.51 -4.33
N VAL A 86 -5.49 9.21 -4.14
CA VAL A 86 -4.94 9.52 -2.80
C VAL A 86 -5.87 10.46 -2.03
N GLU A 87 -6.42 11.47 -2.68
CA GLU A 87 -7.39 12.38 -2.08
C GLU A 87 -8.64 11.61 -1.65
N ARG A 88 -9.19 10.77 -2.54
CA ARG A 88 -10.36 9.95 -2.24
C ARG A 88 -10.13 8.97 -1.09
N ALA A 89 -8.99 8.29 -1.08
CA ALA A 89 -8.61 7.40 0.00
C ALA A 89 -8.54 8.12 1.36
N ARG A 90 -8.02 9.36 1.38
CA ARG A 90 -7.95 10.19 2.59
C ARG A 90 -9.32 10.68 3.07
N GLU A 91 -10.24 10.95 2.15
CA GLU A 91 -11.63 11.28 2.51
C GLU A 91 -12.33 10.11 3.22
N ILE A 92 -12.18 8.90 2.67
CA ILE A 92 -12.72 7.68 3.28
C ILE A 92 -12.11 7.47 4.68
N MET A 93 -10.82 7.78 4.84
CA MET A 93 -10.10 7.72 6.11
C MET A 93 -10.08 9.07 6.86
N SER A 94 -11.19 9.84 6.84
CA SER A 94 -11.23 11.21 7.38
C SER A 94 -10.81 11.36 8.86
N ASP A 95 -10.93 10.31 9.68
CA ASP A 95 -10.47 10.29 11.07
C ASP A 95 -8.95 10.05 11.23
N VAL A 96 -8.25 9.77 10.14
CA VAL A 96 -6.81 9.49 10.11
C VAL A 96 -6.06 10.73 9.62
N PRO A 97 -5.09 11.25 10.39
CA PRO A 97 -4.23 12.32 9.91
C PRO A 97 -3.55 11.96 8.57
N PRO A 98 -3.70 12.78 7.52
CA PRO A 98 -3.09 12.51 6.22
C PRO A 98 -1.58 12.30 6.33
N SER A 99 -1.12 11.10 6.00
CA SER A 99 0.30 10.73 6.02
C SER A 99 0.60 9.62 5.02
N SER A 100 1.87 9.47 4.64
CA SER A 100 2.34 8.36 3.82
C SER A 100 3.77 7.94 4.22
N PRO A 101 4.12 6.65 4.19
CA PRO A 101 3.24 5.53 3.87
C PRO A 101 2.20 5.25 4.96
N ASN A 102 1.07 4.64 4.58
CA ASN A 102 0.12 4.02 5.51
C ASN A 102 -0.43 2.72 4.90
N VAL A 103 -0.92 1.82 5.75
CA VAL A 103 -1.63 0.60 5.34
C VAL A 103 -2.95 0.52 6.09
N ALA A 104 -4.07 0.49 5.38
CA ALA A 104 -5.41 0.41 5.96
C ALA A 104 -6.10 -0.87 5.49
N ILE A 105 -6.87 -1.49 6.39
CA ILE A 105 -7.65 -2.69 6.14
C ILE A 105 -9.11 -2.35 6.39
N PHE A 106 -9.94 -2.69 5.40
CA PHE A 106 -11.37 -2.46 5.38
C PHE A 106 -12.09 -3.80 5.35
N LYS A 107 -13.30 -3.82 5.92
CA LYS A 107 -14.24 -4.93 5.79
C LYS A 107 -15.61 -4.37 5.44
N ASP A 108 -16.12 -4.77 4.28
CA ASP A 108 -17.42 -4.33 3.75
C ASP A 108 -17.64 -2.80 3.78
N GLY A 109 -16.59 -2.03 3.48
CA GLY A 109 -16.62 -0.55 3.48
C GLY A 109 -16.19 0.12 4.78
N GLU A 110 -16.05 -0.63 5.88
CA GLU A 110 -15.65 -0.07 7.18
C GLU A 110 -14.17 -0.34 7.48
N MET A 111 -13.44 0.68 7.93
CA MET A 111 -12.03 0.52 8.30
C MET A 111 -11.92 -0.24 9.63
N ILE A 112 -11.27 -1.41 9.60
CA ILE A 112 -11.12 -2.30 10.76
C ILE A 112 -9.69 -2.31 11.33
N GLY A 113 -8.71 -1.84 10.56
CA GLY A 113 -7.32 -1.77 10.98
C GLY A 113 -6.55 -0.72 10.20
N ILE A 114 -5.58 -0.08 10.84
CA ILE A 114 -4.68 0.85 10.16
C ILE A 114 -3.29 0.87 10.81
N LEU A 115 -2.27 0.81 9.98
CA LEU A 115 -0.89 1.07 10.32
C LEU A 115 -0.48 2.44 9.76
N GLN A 116 -0.43 3.43 10.66
CA GLN A 116 -0.09 4.80 10.30
C GLN A 116 1.43 5.01 10.22
N ARG A 117 1.83 6.04 9.47
CA ARG A 117 3.24 6.44 9.30
C ARG A 117 4.03 6.51 10.62
N GLN A 118 3.43 7.07 11.68
CA GLN A 118 4.10 7.22 12.98
C GLN A 118 4.50 5.89 13.63
N HIS A 119 3.80 4.80 13.30
CA HIS A 119 4.16 3.44 13.71
C HIS A 119 5.18 2.84 12.74
N ILE A 120 4.93 2.95 11.42
CA ILE A 120 5.81 2.44 10.36
C ILE A 120 7.24 2.96 10.50
N GLU A 121 7.43 4.24 10.84
CA GLU A 121 8.76 4.85 11.03
C GLU A 121 9.58 4.23 12.18
N ARG A 122 8.95 3.45 13.07
CA ARG A 122 9.59 2.81 14.23
C ARG A 122 9.62 1.29 14.13
N MET A 123 9.11 0.73 13.04
CA MET A 123 9.00 -0.71 12.82
C MET A 123 9.92 -1.13 11.67
N ASP A 124 10.50 -2.32 11.80
CA ASP A 124 11.13 -3.00 10.67
C ASP A 124 10.08 -3.76 9.85
N ALA A 125 10.51 -4.36 8.73
CA ALA A 125 9.63 -5.09 7.82
C ALA A 125 8.91 -6.25 8.52
N ASP A 126 9.61 -7.01 9.37
CA ASP A 126 9.06 -8.18 10.06
C ASP A 126 7.97 -7.76 11.06
N MET A 127 8.21 -6.71 11.84
CA MET A 127 7.20 -6.16 12.76
C MET A 127 5.96 -5.67 12.01
N ILE A 128 6.13 -5.06 10.84
CA ILE A 128 4.99 -4.63 10.00
C ILE A 128 4.23 -5.86 9.50
N ALA A 129 4.94 -6.88 9.03
CA ALA A 129 4.34 -8.12 8.56
C ALA A 129 3.53 -8.79 9.67
N GLU A 130 4.10 -8.97 10.86
CA GLU A 130 3.42 -9.55 12.01
C GLU A 130 2.16 -8.77 12.41
N ALA A 131 2.24 -7.43 12.41
CA ALA A 131 1.09 -6.59 12.73
C ALA A 131 -0.06 -6.74 11.72
N LEU A 132 0.26 -6.84 10.43
CA LEU A 132 -0.73 -7.06 9.37
C LEU A 132 -1.31 -8.47 9.43
N VAL A 133 -0.46 -9.49 9.56
CA VAL A 133 -0.87 -10.90 9.66
C VAL A 133 -1.83 -11.13 10.81
N LYS A 134 -1.61 -10.46 11.96
CA LYS A 134 -2.56 -10.54 13.07
C LYS A 134 -3.96 -10.09 12.67
N VAL A 135 -4.09 -8.98 11.95
CA VAL A 135 -5.40 -8.50 11.45
C VAL A 135 -5.93 -9.45 10.39
N PHE A 136 -5.06 -10.02 9.55
CA PHE A 136 -5.46 -10.97 8.51
C PHE A 136 -6.07 -12.24 9.12
N ASP A 137 -5.39 -12.86 10.08
CA ASP A 137 -5.85 -14.07 10.74
C ASP A 137 -7.16 -13.86 11.53
N GLU A 138 -7.39 -12.65 12.05
CA GLU A 138 -8.59 -12.31 12.82
C GLU A 138 -9.80 -11.98 11.93
N HIS A 139 -9.60 -11.39 10.74
CA HIS A 139 -10.68 -10.76 9.99
C HIS A 139 -10.82 -11.16 8.52
N CYS A 140 -9.76 -11.70 7.91
CA CYS A 140 -9.72 -12.02 6.49
C CYS A 140 -10.07 -13.49 6.23
N ASP A 141 -10.58 -13.75 5.04
CA ASP A 141 -10.96 -15.08 4.56
C ASP A 141 -10.44 -15.37 3.14
N GLY A 142 -9.66 -14.45 2.55
CA GLY A 142 -8.99 -14.66 1.28
C GLY A 142 -7.86 -15.67 1.42
N GLU A 143 -7.70 -16.55 0.43
CA GLU A 143 -6.61 -17.52 0.40
C GLU A 143 -5.34 -16.87 -0.12
N GLY A 144 -4.29 -16.91 0.70
CA GLY A 144 -2.93 -16.56 0.27
C GLY A 144 -2.07 -17.79 -0.02
N PRO A 145 -0.81 -17.59 -0.43
CA PRO A 145 -0.15 -16.30 -0.61
C PRO A 145 -0.67 -15.54 -1.84
N SER A 146 -0.48 -14.21 -1.90
CA SER A 146 -0.95 -13.40 -3.04
C SER A 146 -0.26 -13.76 -4.37
N VAL A 147 0.98 -14.24 -4.28
CA VAL A 147 1.78 -14.81 -5.38
C VAL A 147 2.60 -15.98 -4.81
N PRO A 148 3.11 -16.91 -5.65
CA PRO A 148 4.02 -17.97 -5.18
C PRO A 148 5.24 -17.38 -4.45
N PRO A 149 5.77 -18.06 -3.41
CA PRO A 149 6.91 -17.56 -2.65
C PRO A 149 8.13 -17.24 -3.51
N GLU A 150 8.36 -17.99 -4.60
CA GLU A 150 9.50 -17.70 -5.49
C GLU A 150 9.38 -16.31 -6.15
N VAL A 151 8.16 -15.89 -6.49
CA VAL A 151 7.90 -14.57 -7.08
C VAL A 151 8.08 -13.46 -6.03
N ALA A 152 7.71 -13.72 -4.78
CA ALA A 152 7.89 -12.76 -3.70
C ALA A 152 9.37 -12.61 -3.32
N ASP A 153 10.12 -13.71 -3.30
CA ASP A 153 11.56 -13.72 -2.99
C ASP A 153 12.40 -13.04 -4.08
N ASP A 154 11.99 -13.19 -5.35
CA ASP A 154 12.64 -12.55 -6.51
C ASP A 154 12.18 -11.09 -6.71
N ASN A 155 11.27 -10.57 -5.90
CA ASN A 155 10.77 -9.21 -6.01
C ASN A 155 11.83 -8.20 -5.54
N ASP A 156 12.48 -7.52 -6.49
CA ASP A 156 13.54 -6.56 -6.21
C ASP A 156 13.04 -5.40 -5.33
N HIS A 157 13.49 -5.37 -4.07
CA HIS A 157 13.20 -4.27 -3.15
C HIS A 157 13.94 -3.00 -3.55
N VAL A 158 13.19 -1.97 -3.93
CA VAL A 158 13.76 -0.70 -4.37
C VAL A 158 14.23 0.09 -3.15
N LYS A 159 15.52 -0.01 -2.84
CA LYS A 159 16.18 0.71 -1.72
C LYS A 159 16.50 2.18 -2.03
N VAL A 160 15.95 2.73 -3.12
CA VAL A 160 16.26 4.10 -3.57
C VAL A 160 15.67 5.12 -2.60
N CYS A 161 16.49 6.08 -2.18
CA CYS A 161 16.09 7.17 -1.32
C CYS A 161 15.25 8.20 -2.10
N GLY A 162 14.10 8.61 -1.57
CA GLY A 162 13.21 9.58 -2.22
C GLY A 162 13.82 10.95 -2.57
N THR A 163 15.01 11.28 -2.04
CA THR A 163 15.72 12.54 -2.34
C THR A 163 16.30 12.62 -3.75
N THR A 164 16.35 11.51 -4.49
CA THR A 164 16.87 11.44 -5.86
C THR A 164 15.77 11.27 -6.91
N ILE A 165 14.49 11.37 -6.53
CA ILE A 165 13.36 11.19 -7.43
C ILE A 165 13.02 12.55 -8.08
N PRO A 166 13.09 12.66 -9.43
CA PRO A 166 12.72 13.88 -10.15
C PRO A 166 11.31 14.37 -9.83
N LEU A 167 11.17 15.69 -9.65
CA LEU A 167 9.87 16.33 -9.48
C LEU A 167 9.21 16.56 -10.85
N TYR A 168 7.89 16.54 -10.88
CA TYR A 168 7.12 16.78 -12.09
C TYR A 168 7.32 18.22 -12.59
N ASN A 169 7.82 18.37 -13.82
CA ASN A 169 8.19 19.62 -14.50
C ASN A 169 9.43 20.35 -13.96
N GLU A 170 10.47 19.64 -13.54
CA GLU A 170 11.82 20.23 -13.46
C GLU A 170 12.42 20.36 -14.88
N GLU A 171 12.14 21.47 -15.56
CA GLU A 171 13.04 22.01 -16.61
C GLU A 171 14.24 22.74 -15.97
#